data_AF-A0A0P9DRI7-F1
#
_entry.id   AF-A0A0P9DRI7-F1
#
_cell.length_a   1.000
_cell.length_b   1.000
_cell.length_c   1.000
_cell.angle_alpha   90.00
_cell.angle_beta   90.00
_cell.angle_gamma   90.00
#
_symmetry.space_group_name_H-M   'P 1'
#
loop_
_entity.id
_entity.type
_entity.pdbx_description
1 polymer ?
#
loop_
_entity_poly.entity_id
_entity_poly.type
_entity_poly.pdbx_seq_one_letter_code
_entity_poly.pdbx_strand_id
1 'polypeptide(L)'
;MVYKHIMRVGMTINDKKLGHLIVGGFDPKFSSHDTKVPYLVNKYIVVKTTTEEIKFKVKKMDLSTSITGILNIGIIIYDSDDFVKIKSGDEVLAVLD
;
A
#
# COMPACT_ATOMS: atom_id res chain seq x y z
N MET A 1 11.73 0.97 -15.12
CA MET A 1 10.73 0.32 -14.23
C MET A 1 9.41 1.01 -14.46
N VAL A 2 8.35 0.25 -14.69
CA VAL A 2 7.00 0.81 -14.87
C VAL A 2 6.32 0.76 -13.51
N TYR A 3 5.84 1.92 -13.04
CA TYR A 3 5.09 2.00 -11.80
C TYR A 3 3.60 2.05 -12.09
N LYS A 4 2.83 1.37 -11.27
CA LYS A 4 1.37 1.49 -11.26
C LYS A 4 0.91 1.98 -9.90
N HIS A 5 0.24 3.13 -9.88
CA HIS A 5 -0.42 3.64 -8.68
C HIS A 5 -1.42 2.61 -8.15
N ILE A 6 -1.42 2.38 -6.84
CA ILE A 6 -2.31 1.42 -6.17
C ILE A 6 -3.21 2.10 -5.16
N MET A 7 -2.64 2.97 -4.33
CA MET A 7 -3.37 3.67 -3.27
C MET A 7 -2.56 4.85 -2.77
N ARG A 8 -3.21 5.77 -2.07
CA ARG A 8 -2.53 6.66 -1.12
C ARG A 8 -2.56 6.06 0.27
N VAL A 9 -1.52 6.32 1.06
CA VAL A 9 -1.49 5.91 2.46
C VAL A 9 -2.59 6.67 3.21
N GLY A 10 -3.52 5.95 3.83
CA GLY A 10 -4.50 6.51 4.76
C GLY A 10 -3.93 6.56 6.16
N MET A 11 -3.37 5.44 6.61
CA MET A 11 -2.70 5.31 7.90
C MET A 11 -1.62 4.22 7.88
N THR A 12 -0.71 4.29 8.83
CA THR A 12 0.30 3.27 9.12
C THR A 12 0.07 2.71 10.52
N ILE A 13 0.24 1.40 10.68
CA ILE A 13 0.09 0.71 11.96
C ILE A 13 1.34 -0.14 12.18
N ASN A 14 1.98 0.02 13.33
CA ASN A 14 3.02 -0.88 13.80
C ASN A 14 2.42 -1.85 14.81
N ASP A 15 1.99 -3.03 14.36
CA ASP A 15 1.36 -4.05 15.19
C ASP A 15 2.36 -5.13 15.58
N LYS A 16 2.40 -5.50 16.87
CA LYS A 16 3.37 -6.48 17.39
C LYS A 16 3.20 -7.90 16.82
N LYS A 17 2.01 -8.25 16.31
CA LYS A 17 1.71 -9.59 15.77
C LYS A 17 1.74 -9.61 14.25
N LEU A 18 1.18 -8.59 13.61
CA LEU A 18 1.03 -8.50 12.16
C LEU A 18 2.27 -7.87 11.49
N GLY A 19 3.01 -7.02 12.21
CA GLY A 19 4.15 -6.26 11.71
C GLY A 19 3.75 -4.86 11.25
N HIS A 20 4.51 -4.33 10.30
CA HIS A 20 4.27 -3.02 9.71
C HIS A 20 3.17 -3.08 8.65
N LEU A 21 2.06 -2.40 8.91
CA LEU A 21 0.88 -2.36 8.06
C LEU A 21 0.70 -0.96 7.47
N ILE A 22 0.59 -0.90 6.14
CA ILE A 22 0.21 0.29 5.38
C ILE A 22 -1.24 0.09 4.95
N VAL A 23 -2.12 0.97 5.39
CA VAL A 23 -3.54 0.93 5.05
C VAL A 23 -3.84 2.03 4.04
N GLY A 24 -4.48 1.67 2.94
CA GLY A 24 -4.95 2.59 1.92
C GLY A 24 -5.98 3.56 2.49
N GLY A 25 -5.84 4.83 2.11
CA GLY A 25 -6.82 5.87 2.38
C GLY A 25 -7.91 5.88 1.30
N PHE A 26 -8.78 6.87 1.40
CA PHE A 26 -9.79 7.10 0.36
C PHE A 26 -9.11 7.48 -0.96
N ASP A 27 -9.16 6.57 -1.94
CA ASP A 27 -8.71 6.84 -3.30
C ASP A 27 -9.91 6.75 -4.26
N PRO A 28 -10.38 7.88 -4.81
CA PRO A 28 -11.53 7.89 -5.70
C PRO A 28 -11.26 7.16 -7.04
N LYS A 29 -10.00 6.84 -7.36
CA LYS A 29 -9.64 6.14 -8.59
C LYS A 29 -9.90 4.63 -8.53
N PHE A 30 -9.94 4.03 -7.33
CA PHE A 30 -10.16 2.60 -7.16
C PHE A 30 -11.55 2.34 -6.55
N SER A 31 -12.50 1.96 -7.41
CA SER A 31 -13.80 1.45 -6.97
C SER A 31 -13.77 -0.08 -6.91
N SER A 32 -14.76 -0.69 -6.26
CA SER A 32 -15.00 -2.14 -6.28
C SER A 32 -15.09 -2.77 -7.70
N HIS A 33 -15.29 -1.95 -8.74
CA HIS A 33 -15.33 -2.40 -10.13
C HIS A 33 -13.96 -2.36 -10.82
N ASP A 34 -12.94 -1.74 -10.21
CA ASP A 34 -11.57 -1.71 -10.72
C ASP A 34 -10.73 -2.83 -10.09
N THR A 35 -10.96 -4.05 -10.58
CA THR A 35 -10.33 -5.29 -10.10
C THR A 35 -8.86 -5.43 -10.53
N LYS A 36 -8.28 -4.41 -11.16
CA LYS A 36 -6.93 -4.47 -11.75
C LYS A 36 -5.80 -4.22 -10.76
N VAL A 37 -6.07 -4.26 -9.44
CA VAL A 37 -5.01 -4.15 -8.44
C VAL A 37 -4.11 -5.39 -8.55
N PRO A 38 -2.79 -5.23 -8.82
CA PRO A 38 -1.90 -6.38 -8.96
C PRO A 38 -1.79 -7.15 -7.65
N TYR A 39 -1.62 -8.47 -7.73
CA TYR A 39 -1.25 -9.28 -6.58
C TYR A 39 0.22 -9.05 -6.23
N LEU A 40 0.48 -8.55 -5.02
CA LEU A 40 1.80 -8.04 -4.61
C LEU A 40 2.53 -8.91 -3.57
N VAL A 41 1.96 -10.01 -3.09
CA VAL A 41 2.62 -10.83 -2.07
C VAL A 41 3.98 -11.32 -2.57
N ASN A 42 5.02 -11.16 -1.74
CA ASN A 42 6.44 -11.40 -2.05
C ASN A 42 7.07 -10.53 -3.15
N LYS A 43 6.33 -9.55 -3.68
CA LYS A 43 6.84 -8.53 -4.61
C LYS A 43 7.22 -7.25 -3.85
N TYR A 44 7.68 -6.26 -4.61
CA TYR A 44 8.03 -4.95 -4.08
C TYR A 44 6.98 -3.90 -4.41
N ILE A 45 6.79 -3.00 -3.45
CA ILE A 45 6.12 -1.72 -3.64
C ILE A 45 7.13 -0.60 -3.44
N VAL A 46 6.84 0.55 -4.03
CA VAL A 46 7.50 1.81 -3.72
C VAL A 46 6.50 2.72 -3.03
N VAL A 47 6.87 3.24 -1.88
CA VAL A 47 6.16 4.34 -1.23
C VAL A 47 6.90 5.61 -1.58
N LYS A 48 6.24 6.46 -2.37
CA LYS A 48 6.76 7.76 -2.77
C LYS A 48 6.31 8.80 -1.76
N THR A 49 7.29 9.25 -0.98
CA THR A 49 7.14 10.35 -0.05
C THR A 49 7.37 11.68 -0.76
N THR A 50 7.30 12.79 -0.03
CA THR A 50 7.67 14.12 -0.56
C THR A 50 9.15 14.26 -0.91
N THR A 51 10.04 13.50 -0.27
CA THR A 51 11.50 13.66 -0.37
C THR A 51 12.21 12.49 -1.02
N GLU A 52 11.65 11.30 -0.96
CA GLU A 52 12.28 10.06 -1.42
C GLU A 52 11.29 8.98 -1.84
N GLU A 53 11.78 8.02 -2.62
CA GLU A 53 11.08 6.78 -2.96
C GLU A 53 11.66 5.64 -2.11
N ILE A 54 10.81 5.02 -1.29
CA ILE A 54 11.23 3.97 -0.35
C ILE A 54 10.66 2.64 -0.83
N LYS A 55 11.53 1.64 -0.99
CA LYS A 55 11.15 0.32 -1.52
C LYS A 55 10.90 -0.66 -0.37
N PHE A 56 9.73 -1.28 -0.35
CA PHE A 56 9.38 -2.29 0.66
C PHE A 56 9.00 -3.62 0.01
N LYS A 57 9.38 -4.72 0.66
CA LYS A 57 8.94 -6.06 0.27
C LYS A 57 7.63 -6.39 0.97
N VAL A 58 6.64 -6.84 0.20
CA VAL A 58 5.31 -7.15 0.71
C VAL A 58 5.29 -8.56 1.29
N LYS A 59 4.86 -8.67 2.54
CA LYS A 59 4.66 -9.93 3.27
C LYS A 59 3.25 -10.47 3.07
N LYS A 60 2.24 -9.60 3.15
CA LYS A 60 0.83 -9.95 2.96
C LYS A 60 0.08 -8.77 2.37
N MET A 61 -0.97 -9.07 1.62
CA MET A 61 -1.87 -8.08 1.04
C MET A 61 -3.31 -8.52 1.29
N ASP A 62 -4.12 -7.62 1.80
CA ASP A 62 -5.55 -7.82 2.07
C ASP A 62 -6.35 -6.79 1.28
N LEU A 63 -7.48 -7.23 0.71
CA LEU A 63 -8.41 -6.38 -0.03
C LEU A 63 -9.77 -6.48 0.64
N SER A 64 -10.41 -5.35 0.89
CA SER A 64 -11.79 -5.31 1.39
C SER A 64 -12.56 -4.19 0.72
N THR A 65 -13.88 -4.29 0.70
CA THR A 65 -14.75 -3.24 0.16
C THR A 65 -15.57 -2.64 1.29
N SER A 66 -15.65 -1.32 1.35
CA SER A 66 -16.57 -0.64 2.26
C SER A 66 -18.03 -0.92 1.89
N ILE A 67 -18.95 -0.61 2.79
CA ILE A 67 -20.41 -0.68 2.55
C ILE A 67 -20.81 0.22 1.36
N THR A 68 -20.07 1.30 1.11
CA THR A 68 -20.28 2.21 -0.03
C THR A 68 -19.58 1.76 -1.32
N GLY A 69 -18.98 0.56 -1.35
CA GLY A 69 -18.36 -0.01 -2.54
C GLY A 69 -16.96 0.51 -2.87
N ILE A 70 -16.29 1.16 -1.91
CA ILE A 70 -14.92 1.67 -2.07
C ILE A 70 -13.93 0.55 -1.72
N LEU A 71 -12.90 0.37 -2.54
CA LEU A 71 -11.86 -0.63 -2.29
C LEU A 71 -10.87 -0.09 -1.25
N ASN A 72 -10.65 -0.87 -0.19
CA ASN A 72 -9.61 -0.66 0.80
C ASN A 72 -8.52 -1.72 0.63
N ILE A 73 -7.27 -1.27 0.63
CA ILE A 73 -6.09 -2.12 0.42
C ILE A 73 -5.24 -2.06 1.68
N GLY A 74 -4.97 -3.22 2.27
CA GLY A 74 -4.02 -3.37 3.37
C GLY A 74 -2.76 -4.07 2.88
N ILE A 75 -1.60 -3.52 3.18
CA ILE A 75 -0.30 -4.11 2.83
C ILE A 75 0.52 -4.27 4.10
N ILE A 76 0.82 -5.51 4.45
CA ILE A 76 1.80 -5.83 5.47
C ILE A 76 3.14 -6.02 4.77
N ILE A 77 4.15 -5.29 5.22
CA ILE A 77 5.53 -5.39 4.73
C ILE A 77 6.40 -6.20 5.69
N TYR A 78 7.56 -6.64 5.22
CA TYR A 78 8.62 -7.10 6.14
C TYR A 78 9.18 -5.91 6.93
N ASP A 79 9.71 -6.18 8.12
CA ASP A 79 10.23 -5.15 9.02
C ASP A 79 11.29 -4.28 8.32
N SER A 80 11.21 -2.97 8.55
CA SER A 80 12.10 -1.99 7.96
C SER A 80 12.09 -0.71 8.79
N ASP A 81 13.27 -0.22 9.15
CA ASP A 81 13.42 1.03 9.89
C ASP A 81 12.88 2.24 9.13
N ASP A 82 12.85 2.17 7.79
CA ASP A 82 12.29 3.24 6.95
C ASP A 82 10.76 3.35 7.04
N PHE A 83 10.08 2.36 7.65
CA PHE A 83 8.62 2.39 7.81
C PHE A 83 8.13 3.64 8.55
N VAL A 84 8.91 4.13 9.51
CA VAL A 84 8.55 5.33 10.30
C VAL A 84 8.53 6.61 9.48
N LYS A 85 9.10 6.60 8.28
CA LYS A 85 9.14 7.75 7.37
C LYS A 85 7.83 7.94 6.58
N ILE A 86 7.01 6.88 6.49
CA ILE A 86 5.76 6.88 5.73
C ILE A 86 4.71 7.73 6.45
N LYS A 87 4.04 8.60 5.70
CA LYS A 87 2.98 9.48 6.19
C LYS A 87 1.69 9.29 5.41
N SER A 88 0.58 9.69 6.05
CA SER A 88 -0.71 9.77 5.36
C SER A 88 -0.61 10.70 4.15
N GLY A 89 -1.19 10.29 3.02
CA GLY A 89 -1.14 10.98 1.74
C GLY A 89 -0.01 10.52 0.81
N ASP A 90 1.02 9.84 1.32
CA ASP A 90 2.11 9.30 0.48
C ASP A 90 1.56 8.31 -0.56
N GLU A 91 2.21 8.24 -1.71
CA GLU A 91 1.73 7.45 -2.84
C GLU A 91 2.33 6.03 -2.80
N VAL A 92 1.50 5.00 -2.96
CA VAL A 92 1.95 3.60 -3.00
C VAL A 92 1.84 3.07 -4.43
N LEU A 93 2.97 2.64 -4.94
CA LEU A 93 3.18 2.21 -6.32
C LEU A 93 3.56 0.72 -6.37
N ALA A 94 2.92 -0.04 -7.25
CA ALA A 94 3.39 -1.36 -7.66
C ALA A 94 4.62 -1.19 -8.55
N VAL A 95 5.64 -2.00 -8.31
CA VAL A 95 6.73 -2.20 -9.29
C VAL A 95 6.27 -3.27 -10.26
N LEU A 96 6.04 -2.90 -11.52
CA LEU A 96 5.74 -3.84 -12.59
C LEU A 96 7.07 -4.24 -13.28
N ASP A 97 7.28 -5.55 -13.40
CA ASP A 97 8.33 -6.15 -14.23
C ASP A 97 7.90 -6.17 -15.71
#